data_AF-A0AAU9TJM1-F1
#
_entry.id   AF-A0AAU9TJM1-F1
#
_cell.length_a   1.000
_cell.length_b   1.000
_cell.length_c   1.000
_cell.angle_alpha   90.00
_cell.angle_beta   90.00
_cell.angle_gamma   90.00
#
_symmetry.space_group_name_H-M   'P 1'
#
loop_
_entity.id
_entity.type
_entity.pdbx_description
1 polymer ?
#
loop_
_entity_poly.entity_id
_entity_poly.type
_entity_poly.pdbx_seq_one_letter_code
_entity_poly.pdbx_strand_id
1 'polypeptide(L)'
;MKPEFIKSKKGNQLIFMAGYKYYTKKIRKTGDAVRKRWQCSTNSARGCKASITTIDDVIVSLNICHNHEPIPKKTGIKIKKKYL
;
A
#
# COMPACT_ATOMS: atom_id res chain seq x y z
N MET A 1 6.60 7.66 11.40
CA MET A 1 6.37 6.59 10.40
C MET A 1 6.47 7.21 9.00
N LYS A 2 7.26 6.64 8.08
CA LYS A 2 7.44 7.20 6.73
C LYS A 2 6.79 6.28 5.68
N PRO A 3 5.98 6.81 4.74
CA PRO A 3 5.50 6.01 3.60
C PRO A 3 6.65 5.70 2.65
N GLU A 4 6.70 4.46 2.17
CA GLU A 4 7.58 4.07 1.06
C GLU A 4 6.74 3.78 -0.17
N PHE A 5 7.02 4.48 -1.26
CA PHE A 5 6.40 4.26 -2.56
C PHE A 5 7.11 3.10 -3.26
N ILE A 6 6.43 1.95 -3.38
CA ILE A 6 6.96 0.74 -4.03
C ILE A 6 6.14 0.38 -5.27
N LYS A 7 6.71 -0.37 -6.21
CA LYS A 7 5.98 -0.90 -7.35
C LYS A 7 5.55 -2.34 -7.10
N SER A 8 4.33 -2.68 -7.50
CA SER A 8 3.86 -4.06 -7.59
C SER A 8 4.57 -4.80 -8.73
N LYS A 9 4.49 -6.13 -8.76
CA LYS A 9 4.99 -6.94 -9.88
C LYS A 9 4.38 -6.55 -11.24
N LYS A 10 3.17 -5.99 -11.24
CA LYS A 10 2.45 -5.53 -12.43
C LYS A 10 2.72 -4.05 -12.75
N GLY A 11 3.68 -3.41 -12.09
CA GLY A 11 4.05 -2.01 -12.30
C GLY A 11 3.21 -0.98 -11.53
N ASN A 12 2.05 -1.36 -10.96
CA ASN A 12 1.21 -0.43 -10.20
C ASN A 12 1.93 0.12 -8.97
N GLN A 13 1.80 1.42 -8.71
CA GLN A 13 2.30 2.10 -7.51
C GLN A 13 1.53 1.61 -6.27
N LEU A 14 2.28 1.35 -5.20
CA LEU A 14 1.78 1.02 -3.88
C LEU A 14 2.45 1.93 -2.84
N ILE A 15 1.82 2.05 -1.67
CA ILE A 15 2.46 2.56 -0.46
C ILE A 15 2.73 1.38 0.46
N PHE A 16 3.93 1.27 0.98
CA PHE A 16 4.24 0.43 2.14
C PHE A 16 4.46 1.31 3.36
N MET A 17 3.72 1.04 4.43
CA MET A 17 3.85 1.77 5.69
C MET A 17 3.53 0.85 6.85
N ALA A 18 4.42 0.84 7.87
CA ALA A 18 4.23 0.10 9.12
C ALA A 18 3.88 -1.39 8.94
N GLY A 19 4.45 -2.05 7.94
CA GLY A 19 4.15 -3.46 7.68
C GLY A 19 2.91 -3.70 6.80
N TYR A 20 2.23 -2.65 6.34
CA TYR A 20 1.03 -2.75 5.52
C TYR A 20 1.26 -2.21 4.12
N LYS A 21 0.61 -2.85 3.14
CA LYS A 21 0.61 -2.39 1.74
C LYS A 21 -0.72 -1.76 1.42
N TYR A 22 -0.68 -0.65 0.70
CA TYR A 22 -1.83 0.05 0.21
C TYR A 22 -1.73 0.19 -1.30
N TYR A 23 -2.80 -0.14 -2.01
CA TYR A 23 -2.91 0.04 -3.46
C TYR A 23 -3.72 1.28 -3.78
N THR A 24 -3.42 1.93 -4.89
CA THR A 24 -4.22 3.05 -5.38
C THR A 24 -5.61 2.56 -5.78
N LYS A 25 -6.64 2.99 -5.04
CA LYS A 25 -8.04 2.68 -5.34
C LYS A 25 -8.66 3.70 -6.28
N LYS A 26 -8.34 4.99 -6.10
CA LYS A 26 -8.90 6.08 -6.90
C LYS A 26 -7.90 7.23 -7.02
N ILE A 27 -7.86 7.86 -8.19
CA ILE A 27 -7.10 9.09 -8.45
C ILE A 27 -8.11 10.15 -8.90
N ARG A 28 -7.98 11.37 -8.38
CA ARG A 28 -8.75 12.55 -8.81
C ARG A 28 -7.78 13.71 -8.99
N LYS A 29 -7.94 14.47 -10.07
CA LYS A 29 -7.21 15.71 -10.31
C LYS A 29 -8.13 16.90 -10.08
N THR A 30 -7.63 17.96 -9.47
CA THR A 30 -8.36 19.21 -9.24
C THR A 30 -7.37 20.36 -9.38
N GLY A 31 -7.44 21.09 -10.49
CA GLY A 31 -6.34 21.95 -10.91
C GLY A 31 -5.05 21.14 -11.07
N ASP A 32 -3.96 21.66 -10.52
CA ASP A 32 -2.66 20.99 -10.51
C ASP A 32 -2.54 19.90 -9.44
N ALA A 33 -3.46 19.86 -8.47
CA ALA A 33 -3.40 18.93 -7.35
C ALA A 33 -3.92 17.54 -7.72
N VAL A 34 -3.18 16.50 -7.32
CA VAL A 34 -3.52 15.09 -7.55
C VAL A 34 -3.86 14.40 -6.23
N ARG A 35 -5.15 14.19 -6.00
CA ARG A 35 -5.65 13.43 -4.84
C ARG A 35 -5.72 11.93 -5.16
N LYS A 36 -5.00 11.12 -4.39
CA LYS A 36 -5.03 9.65 -4.50
C LYS A 36 -5.62 9.04 -3.22
N ARG A 37 -6.58 8.14 -3.37
CA ARG A 37 -7.08 7.28 -2.29
C ARG A 37 -6.43 5.92 -2.40
N TRP A 38 -5.78 5.49 -1.34
CA TRP A 38 -5.10 4.22 -1.19
C TRP A 38 -5.88 3.34 -0.22
N GLN A 39 -6.08 2.07 -0.54
CA GLN A 39 -6.73 1.10 0.36
C GLN A 39 -5.76 -0.02 0.70
N CYS A 40 -5.90 -0.62 1.88
CA CYS A 40 -5.11 -1.79 2.24
C CYS A 40 -5.24 -2.87 1.15
N SER A 41 -4.12 -3.45 0.74
CA SER A 41 -4.08 -4.47 -0.32
C SER A 41 -4.81 -5.76 0.04
N THR A 42 -5.12 -5.97 1.31
CA THR A 42 -5.95 -7.09 1.78
C THR A 42 -7.43 -6.77 1.77
N ASN A 43 -7.87 -5.56 1.40
CA ASN A 43 -9.29 -5.17 1.42
C ASN A 43 -10.19 -6.20 0.73
N SER A 44 -9.82 -6.66 -0.46
CA SER A 44 -10.59 -7.67 -1.20
C SER A 44 -10.52 -9.08 -0.59
N ALA A 45 -9.42 -9.43 0.10
CA ALA A 45 -9.18 -10.78 0.62
C ALA A 45 -9.59 -10.96 2.08
N ARG A 46 -9.60 -9.89 2.87
CA ARG A 46 -9.81 -9.89 4.35
C ARG A 46 -10.82 -8.84 4.81
N GLY A 47 -11.44 -8.09 3.88
CA GLY A 47 -12.37 -7.02 4.24
C GLY A 47 -11.74 -5.81 4.96
N CYS A 48 -10.40 -5.69 4.94
CA CYS A 48 -9.70 -4.63 5.67
C CYS A 48 -10.09 -3.23 5.17
N LYS A 49 -10.51 -2.34 6.07
CA LYS A 49 -10.98 -0.98 5.74
C LYS A 49 -9.92 0.12 5.90
N ALA A 50 -8.71 -0.23 6.30
CA ALA A 50 -7.61 0.71 6.42
C ALA A 50 -7.32 1.40 5.06
N SER A 51 -7.04 2.69 5.12
CA SER A 51 -6.86 3.51 3.92
C SER A 51 -5.98 4.74 4.19
N ILE A 52 -5.36 5.24 3.14
CA ILE A 52 -4.55 6.46 3.16
C ILE A 52 -5.10 7.39 2.06
N THR A 53 -5.12 8.68 2.30
CA THR A 53 -5.36 9.67 1.24
C THR A 53 -4.15 10.57 1.11
N THR A 54 -3.66 10.74 -0.12
CA THR A 54 -2.59 11.69 -0.43
C THR A 54 -3.09 12.79 -1.37
N ILE A 55 -2.48 13.96 -1.29
CA ILE A 55 -2.56 15.04 -2.27
C ILE A 55 -1.12 15.39 -2.62
N ASP A 56 -0.75 15.30 -3.90
CA ASP A 56 0.61 15.56 -4.38
C ASP A 56 1.67 14.78 -3.58
N ASP A 57 1.36 13.50 -3.36
CA ASP A 57 2.15 12.53 -2.60
C ASP A 57 2.38 12.86 -1.11
N VAL A 58 1.76 13.93 -0.59
CA VAL A 58 1.66 14.25 0.83
C VAL A 58 0.45 13.56 1.43
N ILE A 59 0.61 12.88 2.56
CA ILE A 59 -0.50 12.22 3.25
C ILE A 59 -1.34 13.25 4.00
N VAL A 60 -2.63 13.30 3.70
CA VAL A 60 -3.61 14.22 4.34
C VAL A 60 -4.62 13.49 5.23
N SER A 61 -4.72 12.16 5.13
CA SER A 61 -5.61 11.36 5.98
C SER A 61 -5.13 9.92 6.05
N LEU A 62 -5.16 9.34 7.26
CA LEU A 62 -4.89 7.93 7.51
C LEU A 62 -6.03 7.31 8.32
N ASN A 63 -6.48 6.15 7.89
CA ASN A 63 -7.20 5.18 8.70
C ASN A 63 -6.30 3.95 8.86
N ILE A 64 -5.73 3.79 10.05
CA ILE A 64 -4.75 2.74 10.39
C ILE A 64 -5.38 1.53 11.09
N CYS A 65 -6.71 1.46 11.19
CA CYS A 65 -7.39 0.32 11.79
C CYS A 65 -7.39 -0.88 10.83
N HIS A 66 -6.47 -1.81 11.06
CA HIS A 66 -6.40 -3.08 10.34
C HIS A 66 -7.08 -4.18 11.15
N ASN A 67 -7.75 -5.10 10.47
CA ASN A 67 -8.33 -6.30 11.04
C ASN A 67 -7.45 -7.53 10.80
N HIS A 68 -6.16 -7.31 10.55
CA HIS A 68 -5.20 -8.37 10.28
C HIS A 68 -3.79 -7.93 10.62
N GLU A 69 -2.93 -8.92 10.81
CA GLU A 69 -1.52 -8.70 11.11
C GLU A 69 -0.75 -8.07 9.93
N PRO A 70 0.34 -7.35 10.22
CA PRO A 70 1.20 -6.79 9.19
C PRO A 70 1.78 -7.87 8.26
N ILE A 71 2.01 -7.50 7.01
CA ILE A 71 2.58 -8.37 5.99
C ILE A 71 4.07 -8.02 5.84
N PRO A 72 5.00 -8.95 6.11
CA PRO A 72 6.43 -8.68 5.93
C PRO A 72 6.73 -8.23 4.50
N LYS A 73 7.65 -7.27 4.36
CA LYS A 73 8.23 -6.94 3.05
C LYS A 73 8.87 -8.22 2.54
N LYS A 74 8.32 -8.80 1.46
CA LYS A 74 9.02 -9.83 0.68
C LYS A 74 10.22 -9.15 0.02
N THR A 75 11.35 -9.09 0.72
CA THR A 75 12.65 -8.82 0.11
C THR A 75 12.93 -9.96 -0.86
N GLY A 76 13.48 -9.67 -2.03
CA GLY A 76 13.68 -10.63 -3.11
C GLY A 76 14.75 -11.69 -2.85
N ILE A 77 14.89 -12.19 -1.62
CA ILE A 77 15.76 -13.33 -1.34
C ILE A 77 15.01 -14.60 -1.76
N LYS A 78 15.29 -15.05 -2.99
CA LYS A 78 14.97 -16.40 -3.44
C LYS A 78 15.83 -17.36 -2.61
N ILE A 79 15.34 -17.83 -1.46
CA ILE A 79 15.92 -19.02 -0.83
C ILE A 79 15.58 -20.18 -1.76
N LYS A 80 16.56 -20.59 -2.59
CA LYS A 80 16.47 -21.85 -3.35
C LYS A 80 16.38 -22.96 -2.31
N LYS A 81 15.20 -23.50 -2.06
CA LYS A 81 15.07 -24.79 -1.37
C LYS A 81 15.67 -25.84 -2.29
N LYS A 82 16.90 -26.25 -1.99
CA LYS A 82 17.52 -27.46 -2.54
C LYS A 82 16.92 -28.60 -1.74
N TYR A 83 15.93 -29.28 -2.31
CA TYR A 83 15.50 -30.58 -1.78
C TYR A 83 16.57 -31.59 -2.20
N LEU A 84 17.18 -32.24 -1.20
CA LEU A 84 17.98 -33.45 -1.37
C LEU A 84 17.06 -34.64 -1.60
#